data_AF-A0A7Y2FUX4-F1
#
_entry.id   AF-A0A7Y2FUX4-F1
#
_cell.length_a   1.000
_cell.length_b   1.000
_cell.length_c   1.000
_cell.angle_alpha   90.00
_cell.angle_beta   90.00
_cell.angle_gamma   90.00
#
_symmetry.space_group_name_H-M   'P 1'
#
loop_
_entity.id
_entity.type
_entity.pdbx_description
1 polymer ?
#
loop_
_entity_poly.entity_id
_entity_poly.type
_entity_poly.pdbx_seq_one_letter_code
_entity_poly.pdbx_strand_id
1 'polypeptide(L)' 'MIKYLYPDGSHCYRALHTTHAVFRNDDGKLIARAERPDRNGFYEFEITGFELLQPGIAYD' A
#
# COMPACT_ATOMS: atom_id res chain seq x y z
N MET A 1 4.55 9.10 3.60
CA MET A 1 3.93 8.46 2.42
C MET A 1 4.32 6.99 2.47
N ILE A 2 3.48 6.08 1.98
CA ILE A 2 3.80 4.65 1.94
C ILE A 2 4.14 4.27 0.49
N LYS A 3 5.24 3.56 0.29
CA LYS A 3 5.57 2.89 -0.97
C LYS A 3 5.17 1.42 -0.84
N TYR A 4 4.26 0.96 -1.68
CA TYR A 4 3.88 -0.45 -1.76
C TYR A 4 4.67 -1.14 -2.86
N LEU A 5 5.25 -2.30 -2.56
CA LEU A 5 5.96 -3.14 -3.52
C LEU A 5 5.01 -4.23 -4.01
N TYR A 6 4.84 -4.34 -5.32
CA TYR A 6 3.94 -5.32 -5.93
C TYR A 6 4.68 -6.61 -6.31
N PRO A 7 3.96 -7.75 -6.49
CA PRO A 7 4.56 -9.02 -6.92
C PRO A 7 5.26 -8.97 -8.28
N ASP A 8 4.84 -8.07 -9.17
CA ASP A 8 5.45 -7.87 -10.50
C ASP A 8 6.74 -7.01 -10.47
N GLY A 9 7.18 -6.59 -9.28
CA GLY A 9 8.35 -5.73 -9.07
C GLY A 9 8.07 -4.25 -9.25
N SER A 10 6.85 -3.86 -9.63
CA SER A 10 6.43 -2.46 -9.67
C SER A 10 6.14 -1.92 -8.27
N HIS A 11 5.90 -0.61 -8.17
CA HIS A 11 5.50 0.02 -6.91
C HIS A 11 4.48 1.12 -7.12
N CYS A 12 3.74 1.46 -6.06
CA CYS A 12 2.95 2.69 -6.01
C CYS A 12 3.16 3.45 -4.71
N TYR A 13 2.89 4.75 -4.77
CA TYR A 13 2.91 5.63 -3.61
C TYR A 13 1.48 5.92 -3.14
N ARG A 14 1.26 5.89 -1.82
CA ARG A 14 -0.02 6.28 -1.20
C ARG A 14 0.17 7.21 -0.02
N ALA A 15 -0.77 8.15 0.12
CA ALA A 15 -0.85 8.96 1.32
C ALA A 15 -1.08 8.07 2.55
N LEU A 16 -0.48 8.45 3.68
CA LEU A 16 -0.58 7.67 4.92
C LEU A 16 -2.04 7.51 5.37
N HIS A 17 -2.83 8.57 5.27
CA HIS A 17 -4.22 8.58 5.73
C HIS A 17 -5.18 7.77 4.87
N THR A 18 -4.79 7.35 3.65
CA THR A 18 -5.63 6.47 2.82
C THR A 18 -5.32 4.99 3.06
N THR A 19 -4.28 4.67 3.82
CA THR A 19 -3.97 3.28 4.19
C THR A 19 -4.77 2.88 5.42
N HIS A 20 -5.51 1.77 5.31
CA HIS A 20 -6.30 1.23 6.40
C HIS A 20 -5.55 0.14 7.17
N ALA A 21 -5.06 -0.89 6.47
CA ALA A 21 -4.40 -2.04 7.10
C ALA A 21 -3.42 -2.74 6.16
N VAL A 22 -2.43 -3.41 6.77
CA VAL A 22 -1.61 -4.42 6.12
C VAL A 22 -1.70 -5.70 6.95
N PHE A 23 -2.05 -6.82 6.32
CA PHE A 23 -2.31 -8.09 7.00
C PHE A 23 -1.99 -9.27 6.07
N ARG A 24 -1.97 -10.49 6.63
CA ARG A 24 -1.92 -11.72 5.82
C ARG A 24 -3.31 -12.30 5.66
N ASN A 25 -3.68 -12.71 4.45
CA ASN A 25 -4.92 -13.44 4.21
C ASN A 25 -4.77 -14.93 4.51
N ASP A 26 -5.83 -15.70 4.31
CA ASP A 26 -5.87 -17.15 4.57
C ASP A 26 -4.89 -17.95 3.68
N ASP A 27 -4.54 -17.42 2.50
CA ASP A 27 -3.51 -18.00 1.61
C ASP A 27 -2.07 -17.62 2.04
N GLY A 28 -1.91 -16.86 3.12
CA GLY A 28 -0.63 -16.37 3.62
C GLY A 28 -0.02 -15.22 2.82
N LYS A 29 -0.74 -14.66 1.84
CA LYS A 29 -0.31 -13.51 1.03
C LYS A 29 -0.37 -12.23 1.84
N LEU A 30 0.58 -11.32 1.62
CA LEU A 30 0.58 -10.01 2.25
C LEU A 30 -0.36 -9.07 1.48
N ILE A 31 -1.37 -8.56 2.15
CA ILE A 31 -2.43 -7.73 1.58
C ILE A 31 -2.36 -6.33 2.18
N ALA A 32 -2.46 -5.32 1.33
CA ALA A 32 -2.71 -3.93 1.75
C ALA A 32 -4.17 -3.56 1.44
N ARG A 33 -4.82 -2.90 2.41
CA ARG A 33 -6.15 -2.30 2.28
C ARG A 33 -6.02 -0.79 2.27
N ALA A 34 -6.56 -0.15 1.23
CA ALA A 34 -6.55 1.31 1.07
C ALA A 34 -7.93 1.86 0.70
N GLU A 35 -8.17 3.11 1.03
CA GLU A 35 -9.37 3.86 0.64
C GLU A 35 -9.36 4.14 -0.87
N ARG A 36 -10.54 4.01 -1.49
CA ARG A 36 -10.73 4.33 -2.91
C ARG A 36 -10.63 5.85 -3.14
N PRO A 37 -10.24 6.30 -4.34
CA PRO A 37 -10.14 7.73 -4.65
C PRO A 37 -11.46 8.50 -4.49
N ASP A 38 -12.59 7.83 -4.72
CA ASP A 38 -13.94 8.38 -4.57
C ASP A 38 -14.45 8.38 -3.10
N ARG A 39 -13.63 7.91 -2.16
CA ARG A 39 -13.97 7.74 -0.72
C ARG A 39 -15.18 6.85 -0.46
N ASN A 40 -15.56 6.01 -1.41
CA ASN A 40 -16.71 5.11 -1.26
C ASN A 40 -16.29 3.72 -0.75
N GLY A 41 -15.42 3.70 0.27
CA GLY A 41 -14.93 2.49 0.93
C GLY A 41 -13.51 2.09 0.54
N PHE A 42 -13.20 0.81 0.76
CA PHE A 42 -11.84 0.28 0.66
C PHE A 42 -11.69 -0.72 -0.49
N TYR A 43 -10.45 -0.95 -0.87
CA TYR A 43 -10.07 -2.06 -1.73
C TYR A 43 -8.77 -2.68 -1.25
N GLU A 44 -8.57 -3.93 -1.63
CA GLU A 44 -7.45 -4.76 -1.22
C GLU A 44 -6.62 -5.15 -2.42
N PHE A 45 -5.31 -5.22 -2.22
CA PHE A 45 -4.37 -5.64 -3.24
C PHE A 45 -3.18 -6.36 -2.60
N GLU A 46 -2.65 -7.35 -3.34
CA GLU A 46 -1.47 -8.10 -2.93
C GLU A 46 -0.22 -7.22 -3.03
N ILE A 47 0.64 -7.31 -2.02
CA ILE A 47 1.93 -6.66 -1.95
C ILE A 47 3.00 -7.69 -1.55
N THR A 48 4.26 -7.42 -1.86
CA THR A 48 5.41 -8.17 -1.35
C THR A 48 6.04 -7.48 -0.14
N GLY A 49 5.80 -6.19 0.02
CA GLY A 49 6.27 -5.38 1.14
C GLY A 49 5.82 -3.93 1.05
N PHE A 50 6.19 -3.14 2.05
CA PHE A 50 5.96 -1.70 2.05
C PHE A 50 7.07 -0.96 2.78
N GLU A 51 7.26 0.31 2.42
CA GLU A 51 8.22 1.21 3.03
C GLU A 51 7.54 2.52 3.46
N LEU A 52 7.89 3.01 4.65
CA LEU A 52 7.53 4.36 5.07
C LEU A 52 8.58 5.34 4.55
N LEU A 53 8.15 6.22 3.65
CA LEU A 53 9.03 7.23 3.09
C LEU A 53 9.27 8.37 4.07
N GLN A 54 10.53 8.76 4.18
CA GLN A 54 10.95 9.92 4.95
C GLN A 54 10.33 11.21 4.38
N PRO A 55 9.84 12.11 5.24
CA PRO A 55 9.38 13.44 4.83
C PRO A 55 10.47 14.27 4.16
N GLY A 56 10.10 15.05 3.13
CA GLY A 56 10.99 16.02 2.49
C GLY A 56 12.04 15.43 1.53
N ILE A 57 12.00 14.12 1.27
CA ILE A 57 12.88 13.46 0.29
C ILE A 57 12.11 13.28 -1.03
N ALA A 58 12.76 13.61 -2.14
CA ALA A 58 12.31 13.24 -3.47
C ALA A 58 12.82 11.83 -3.80
N TYR A 59 11.92 10.93 -4.18
CA TYR A 59 12.24 9.57 -4.58
C TYR A 59 12.02 9.48 -6.09
N ASP A 60 12.98 8.90 -6.80
CA ASP A 60 12.95 8.68 -8.25
C ASP A 60 11.99 7.54 -8.67
#